data_AF-A0A1M3BED4-F1
#
_entry.id   AF-A0A1M3BED4-F1
#
_cell.length_a   1.000
_cell.length_b   1.000
_cell.length_c   1.000
_cell.angle_alpha   90.00
_cell.angle_beta   90.00
_cell.angle_gamma   90.00
#
_symmetry.space_group_name_H-M   'P 1'
#
loop_
_entity.id
_entity.type
_entity.pdbx_description
1 polymer ?
#
loop_
_entity_poly.entity_id
_entity_poly.type
_entity_poly.pdbx_seq_one_letter_code
_entity_poly.pdbx_strand_id
1 'polypeptide(L)'
;MENQKRHLQNFKTQLDSIATDIKNTQQLLRNYGVPISVRFHCESNTEFKGEDSIEMGPNGLEIHYSEYLLWDTIVSGSESDWALLYEKTEQEGYIECDGFILIDRGVIGRPKTIIKKRLIETSVDVRLRMYKYLEGFVNEVCKELKIDEFHATQQNLQNALKKIQPQIT
;
A
#
# COMPACT_ATOMS: atom_id res chain seq x y z
N MET A 1 -35.50 1.68 0.12
CA MET A 1 -34.84 1.68 1.44
C MET A 1 -34.28 0.31 1.84
N GLU A 2 -35.00 -0.81 1.70
CA GLU A 2 -34.46 -2.14 2.04
C GLU A 2 -33.24 -2.54 1.20
N ASN A 3 -33.24 -2.22 -0.10
CA ASN A 3 -32.09 -2.54 -0.97
C ASN A 3 -30.81 -1.79 -0.54
N GLN A 4 -30.93 -0.52 -0.17
CA GLN A 4 -29.80 0.28 0.35
C GLN A 4 -29.27 -0.25 1.68
N LYS A 5 -30.16 -0.67 2.60
CA LYS A 5 -29.75 -1.30 3.86
C LYS A 5 -29.00 -2.62 3.63
N ARG A 6 -29.47 -3.43 2.67
CA ARG A 6 -28.81 -4.68 2.27
C ARG A 6 -27.43 -4.43 1.64
N HIS A 7 -27.31 -3.45 0.76
CA HIS A 7 -26.02 -3.05 0.19
C HIS A 7 -25.03 -2.57 1.25
N LEU A 8 -25.47 -1.72 2.18
CA LEU A 8 -24.63 -1.22 3.27
C LEU A 8 -24.15 -2.35 4.20
N GLN A 9 -25.04 -3.30 4.52
CA GLN A 9 -24.70 -4.45 5.34
C GLN A 9 -23.69 -5.37 4.64
N ASN A 10 -23.87 -5.64 3.35
CA ASN A 10 -22.93 -6.43 2.56
C ASN A 10 -21.55 -5.78 2.52
N PHE A 11 -21.50 -4.46 2.29
CA PHE A 11 -20.25 -3.71 2.27
C PHE A 11 -19.54 -3.76 3.63
N LYS A 12 -20.28 -3.59 4.73
CA LYS A 12 -19.73 -3.72 6.08
C LYS A 12 -19.13 -5.12 6.32
N THR A 13 -19.85 -6.17 5.96
CA THR A 13 -19.35 -7.56 6.09
C THR A 13 -18.07 -7.79 5.28
N GLN A 14 -17.96 -7.20 4.09
CA GLN A 14 -16.72 -7.27 3.30
C GLN A 14 -15.56 -6.54 3.97
N LEU A 15 -15.79 -5.35 4.52
CA LEU A 15 -14.76 -4.61 5.27
C LEU A 15 -14.30 -5.36 6.52
N ASP A 16 -15.22 -5.96 7.26
CA ASP A 16 -14.90 -6.78 8.44
C ASP A 16 -14.08 -8.02 8.04
N SER A 17 -14.38 -8.62 6.89
CA SER A 17 -13.59 -9.73 6.32
C SER A 17 -12.16 -9.30 5.98
N ILE A 18 -11.99 -8.16 5.31
CA ILE A 18 -10.66 -7.61 4.96
C ILE A 18 -9.84 -7.32 6.23
N ALA A 19 -10.46 -6.69 7.22
CA ALA A 19 -9.84 -6.43 8.51
C ALA A 19 -9.39 -7.73 9.20
N THR A 20 -10.20 -8.78 9.10
CA THR A 20 -9.89 -10.11 9.63
C THR A 20 -8.72 -10.75 8.89
N ASP A 21 -8.69 -10.69 7.56
CA ASP A 21 -7.61 -11.26 6.74
C ASP A 21 -6.26 -10.57 6.99
N ILE A 22 -6.27 -9.24 7.14
CA ILE A 22 -5.07 -8.47 7.49
C ILE A 22 -4.53 -8.93 8.85
N LYS A 23 -5.40 -9.09 9.85
CA LYS A 23 -5.02 -9.58 11.18
C LYS A 23 -4.49 -11.02 11.14
N ASN A 24 -5.16 -11.90 10.40
CA ASN A 24 -4.74 -13.29 10.23
C ASN A 24 -3.39 -13.40 9.54
N THR A 25 -3.16 -12.61 8.48
CA THR A 25 -1.87 -12.54 7.78
C THR A 25 -0.77 -12.09 8.74
N GLN A 26 -1.00 -11.01 9.50
CA GLN A 26 -0.06 -10.55 10.51
C GLN A 26 0.20 -11.63 11.58
N GLN A 27 -0.83 -12.29 12.12
CA GLN A 27 -0.67 -13.33 13.11
C GLN A 27 0.15 -14.51 12.57
N LEU A 28 -0.10 -14.90 11.33
CA LEU A 28 0.62 -15.98 10.68
C LEU A 28 2.09 -15.60 10.50
N LEU A 29 2.40 -14.39 10.03
CA LEU A 29 3.78 -13.88 9.97
C LEU A 29 4.46 -13.88 11.35
N ARG A 30 3.74 -13.50 12.42
CA ARG A 30 4.27 -13.62 13.79
C ARG A 30 4.58 -15.07 14.17
N ASN A 31 3.68 -15.99 13.87
CA ASN A 31 3.82 -17.41 14.22
C ASN A 31 5.02 -18.05 13.50
N TYR A 32 5.28 -17.65 12.25
CA TYR A 32 6.47 -18.06 11.51
C TYR A 32 7.74 -17.33 11.96
N GLY A 33 7.64 -16.37 12.88
CA GLY A 33 8.78 -15.68 13.48
C GLY A 33 9.63 -14.94 12.45
N VAL A 34 9.00 -14.37 11.41
CA VAL A 34 9.69 -13.68 10.31
C VAL A 34 10.67 -12.64 10.87
N PRO A 35 12.00 -12.89 10.82
CA PRO A 35 12.98 -12.12 11.59
C PRO A 35 13.57 -10.95 10.79
N ILE A 36 12.94 -10.60 9.67
CA ILE A 36 13.48 -9.67 8.68
C ILE A 36 12.46 -8.63 8.31
N SER A 37 12.92 -7.40 8.05
CA SER A 37 12.06 -6.37 7.51
C SER A 37 11.83 -6.65 6.03
N VAL A 38 10.56 -6.71 5.60
CA VAL A 38 10.19 -6.90 4.20
C VAL A 38 9.41 -5.67 3.74
N ARG A 39 9.84 -5.05 2.64
CA ARG A 39 9.21 -3.85 2.07
C ARG A 39 8.81 -4.13 0.62
N PHE A 40 7.51 -4.16 0.37
CA PHE A 40 6.92 -4.47 -0.92
C PHE A 40 6.31 -3.21 -1.54
N HIS A 41 6.73 -2.91 -2.76
CA HIS A 41 6.21 -1.79 -3.53
C HIS A 41 4.79 -2.08 -4.03
N CYS A 42 3.87 -1.15 -3.82
CA CYS A 42 2.46 -1.29 -4.22
C CYS A 42 2.09 -0.38 -5.39
N GLU A 43 2.29 0.94 -5.25
CA GLU A 43 1.79 1.93 -6.19
C GLU A 43 2.69 3.18 -6.20
N SER A 44 2.78 3.85 -7.35
CA SER A 44 3.47 5.13 -7.53
C SER A 44 2.59 6.11 -8.29
N ASN A 45 2.47 7.33 -7.76
CA ASN A 45 1.70 8.42 -8.36
C ASN A 45 2.55 9.70 -8.35
N THR A 46 2.36 10.58 -9.33
CA THR A 46 3.08 11.86 -9.43
C THR A 46 2.09 13.02 -9.38
N GLU A 47 2.40 14.05 -8.61
CA GLU A 47 1.67 15.32 -8.59
C GLU A 47 2.60 16.45 -9.04
N PHE A 48 2.17 17.22 -10.03
CA PHE A 48 2.87 18.43 -10.46
C PHE A 48 2.65 19.56 -9.46
N LYS A 49 3.74 20.21 -9.02
CA LYS A 49 3.67 21.49 -8.30
C LYS A 49 4.06 22.63 -9.24
N GLY A 50 3.14 22.99 -10.13
CA GLY A 50 3.20 24.25 -10.87
C GLY A 50 2.07 25.15 -10.42
N GLU A 51 2.36 26.43 -10.11
CA GLU A 51 1.30 27.44 -10.16
C GLU A 51 0.79 27.51 -11.61
N ASP A 52 -0.51 27.73 -11.81
CA ASP A 52 -1.18 27.98 -13.10
C ASP A 52 -0.69 29.29 -13.77
N SER A 53 0.63 29.52 -13.82
CA SER A 53 1.24 30.64 -14.48
C SER A 53 1.67 30.18 -15.88
N ILE A 54 0.90 30.61 -16.85
CA ILE A 54 1.12 30.42 -18.30
C ILE A 54 2.45 31.08 -18.77
N GLU A 55 3.24 31.68 -17.87
CA GLU A 55 4.38 32.54 -18.21
C GLU A 55 5.76 32.03 -17.76
N MET A 56 5.87 30.86 -17.10
CA MET A 56 7.17 30.20 -16.94
C MET A 56 7.21 28.95 -17.83
N GLY A 57 8.23 28.87 -18.69
CA GLY A 57 8.50 27.67 -19.48
C GLY A 57 8.59 26.42 -18.57
N PRO A 58 8.46 25.20 -19.13
CA PRO A 58 7.82 24.08 -18.45
C PRO A 58 8.78 23.27 -17.56
N ASN A 59 9.71 23.97 -16.93
CA ASN A 59 10.61 23.43 -15.94
C ASN A 59 9.91 23.51 -14.58
N GLY A 60 9.60 22.35 -14.01
CA GLY A 60 8.72 22.24 -12.85
C GLY A 60 9.24 21.26 -11.82
N LEU A 61 8.93 21.55 -10.56
CA LEU A 61 9.09 20.58 -9.48
C LEU A 61 7.90 19.63 -9.51
N GLU A 62 8.18 18.33 -9.53
CA GLU A 62 7.19 17.28 -9.32
C GLU A 62 7.34 16.66 -7.94
N ILE A 63 6.26 16.10 -7.41
CA ILE A 63 6.32 15.24 -6.23
C ILE A 63 5.86 13.84 -6.63
N HIS A 64 6.77 12.88 -6.51
CA HIS A 64 6.50 11.47 -6.65
C HIS A 64 6.13 10.89 -5.30
N TYR A 65 4.97 10.26 -5.24
CA TYR A 65 4.55 9.46 -4.11
C TYR A 65 4.74 7.99 -4.42
N SER A 66 5.13 7.22 -3.41
CA SER A 66 5.16 5.76 -3.48
C SER A 66 4.53 5.17 -2.23
N GLU A 67 3.71 4.14 -2.43
CA GLU A 67 3.02 3.41 -1.36
C GLU A 67 3.59 1.99 -1.25
N TYR A 68 3.74 1.51 -0.02
CA TYR A 68 4.35 0.23 0.29
C TYR A 68 3.57 -0.54 1.37
N LEU A 69 3.62 -1.87 1.28
CA LEU A 69 3.34 -2.78 2.39
C LEU A 69 4.64 -3.19 3.06
N LEU A 70 4.70 -3.13 4.39
CA LEU A 70 5.88 -3.52 5.15
C LEU A 70 5.56 -4.56 6.22
N TRP A 71 6.43 -5.56 6.35
CA TRP A 71 6.59 -6.30 7.60
C TRP A 71 7.74 -5.67 8.35
N ASP A 72 7.48 -4.99 9.45
CA ASP A 72 8.53 -4.29 10.19
C ASP A 72 8.18 -4.15 11.69
N THR A 73 9.18 -3.85 12.50
CA THR A 73 8.97 -3.55 13.92
C THR A 73 8.42 -2.15 14.11
N ILE A 74 7.34 -2.02 14.88
CA ILE A 74 6.93 -0.75 15.49
C ILE A 74 7.51 -0.70 16.90
N VAL A 75 8.16 0.42 17.23
CA VAL A 75 8.50 0.75 18.60
C VAL A 75 7.34 1.52 19.22
N SER A 76 6.76 0.98 20.29
CA SER A 76 5.73 1.65 21.10
C SER A 76 6.20 1.70 22.54
N GLY A 77 6.89 2.78 22.91
CA GLY A 77 7.55 2.87 24.21
C GLY A 77 8.79 1.98 24.29
N SER A 78 8.86 1.09 25.28
CA SER A 78 9.96 0.14 25.48
C SER A 78 9.79 -1.20 24.76
N GLU A 79 8.64 -1.43 24.13
CA GLU A 79 8.33 -2.68 23.44
C GLU A 79 8.42 -2.52 21.92
N SER A 80 9.06 -3.50 21.26
CA SER A 80 9.08 -3.64 19.81
C SER A 80 8.14 -4.76 19.40
N ASP A 81 7.18 -4.45 18.53
CA ASP A 81 6.20 -5.41 18.03
C ASP A 81 6.22 -5.45 16.51
N TRP A 82 6.26 -6.64 15.93
CA TRP A 82 6.23 -6.82 14.48
C TRP A 82 4.81 -6.65 13.95
N ALA A 83 4.64 -5.83 12.92
CA ALA A 83 3.33 -5.55 12.36
C ALA A 83 3.36 -5.39 10.84
N LEU A 84 2.20 -5.63 10.23
CA LEU A 84 1.95 -5.30 8.84
C LEU A 84 1.61 -3.80 8.74
N LEU A 85 2.48 -3.05 8.09
CA LEU A 85 2.41 -1.60 7.98
C LEU A 85 2.05 -1.17 6.57
N TYR A 86 1.45 0.02 6.52
CA TYR A 86 1.39 0.84 5.33
C TYR A 86 2.41 1.96 5.46
N GLU A 87 3.19 2.18 4.40
CA GLU A 87 4.07 3.33 4.28
C GLU A 87 3.74 4.13 3.01
N LYS A 88 3.74 5.46 3.13
CA LYS A 88 3.75 6.39 2.01
C LYS A 88 5.00 7.25 2.09
N THR A 89 5.73 7.32 0.99
CA THR A 89 6.89 8.20 0.83
C THR A 89 6.59 9.29 -0.19
N GLU A 90 7.19 10.46 -0.02
CA GLU A 90 7.26 11.53 -1.00
C GLU A 90 8.71 11.71 -1.45
N GLN A 91 8.92 12.04 -2.71
CA GLN A 91 10.22 12.38 -3.27
C GLN A 91 10.04 13.46 -4.32
N GLU A 92 10.88 14.48 -4.28
CA GLU A 92 10.87 15.53 -5.29
C GLU A 92 11.46 14.98 -6.60
N GLY A 93 10.88 15.38 -7.71
CA GLY A 93 11.38 15.13 -9.05
C GLY A 93 11.50 16.44 -9.81
N TYR A 94 12.19 16.37 -10.93
CA TYR A 94 12.33 17.51 -11.82
C TYR A 94 11.95 17.11 -13.23
N ILE A 95 11.06 17.89 -13.82
CA ILE A 95 10.80 17.83 -15.25
C ILE A 95 11.42 19.06 -15.88
N GLU A 96 12.14 18.79 -16.97
CA GLU A 96 12.61 19.82 -17.87
C GLU A 96 11.78 19.75 -19.15
N CYS A 97 11.51 20.90 -19.75
CA CYS A 97 10.91 20.94 -21.07
C CYS A 97 11.86 21.54 -22.08
N ASP A 98 12.09 20.80 -23.16
CA ASP A 98 12.79 21.28 -24.34
C ASP A 98 11.78 21.51 -25.48
N GLY A 99 11.32 22.76 -25.60
CA GLY A 99 10.24 23.14 -26.53
C GLY A 99 8.88 22.54 -26.12
N PHE A 100 8.37 21.58 -26.89
CA PHE A 100 7.12 20.86 -26.62
C PHE A 100 7.33 19.46 -26.03
N ILE A 101 8.58 19.11 -25.71
CA ILE A 101 8.95 17.78 -25.20
C ILE A 101 9.18 17.88 -23.69
N LEU A 102 8.36 17.17 -22.92
CA LEU A 102 8.57 16.93 -21.49
C LEU A 102 9.67 15.87 -21.33
N ILE A 103 10.78 16.25 -20.71
CA ILE A 103 11.90 15.39 -20.34
C ILE A 103 11.83 15.15 -18.83
N ASP A 104 11.39 13.97 -18.44
CA ASP A 104 11.51 13.49 -17.06
C ASP A 104 13.01 13.29 -16.75
N ARG A 105 13.56 14.15 -15.87
CA ARG A 105 14.96 14.05 -15.42
C ARG A 105 15.11 13.10 -14.24
N GLY A 106 14.00 12.53 -13.76
CA GLY A 106 13.95 11.59 -12.66
C GLY A 106 13.85 12.25 -11.29
N VAL A 107 13.77 11.39 -10.28
CA VAL A 107 13.66 11.77 -8.88
C VAL A 107 14.97 12.35 -8.33
N ILE A 108 14.85 13.37 -7.49
CA ILE A 108 15.94 14.05 -6.80
C ILE A 108 15.90 13.73 -5.30
N GLY A 109 17.08 13.58 -4.70
CA GLY A 109 17.22 13.38 -3.27
C GLY A 109 16.82 11.97 -2.82
N ARG A 110 16.54 11.81 -1.52
CA ARG A 110 16.10 10.54 -0.94
C ARG A 110 14.60 10.58 -0.67
N PRO A 111 13.86 9.48 -0.88
CA PRO A 111 12.46 9.41 -0.46
C PRO A 111 12.32 9.72 1.02
N LYS A 112 11.32 10.54 1.36
CA LYS A 112 10.96 10.90 2.72
C LYS A 112 9.65 10.20 3.10
N THR A 113 9.67 9.45 4.20
CA THR A 113 8.45 8.82 4.72
C THR A 113 7.52 9.89 5.31
N ILE A 114 6.30 9.98 4.76
CA ILE A 114 5.26 10.91 5.23
C ILE A 114 4.17 10.21 6.03
N ILE A 115 3.96 8.91 5.80
CA ILE A 115 3.05 8.09 6.59
C ILE A 115 3.71 6.75 6.84
N LYS A 116 3.71 6.29 8.10
CA LYS A 116 4.04 4.92 8.48
C LYS A 116 3.14 4.51 9.65
N LYS A 117 2.26 3.54 9.45
CA LYS A 117 1.30 3.07 10.47
C LYS A 117 0.85 1.64 10.21
N ARG A 118 0.24 0.99 11.22
CA ARG A 118 -0.33 -0.35 11.01
C ARG A 118 -1.38 -0.28 9.92
N LEU A 119 -1.36 -1.24 8.98
CA LEU A 119 -2.31 -1.26 7.87
C LEU A 119 -3.76 -1.23 8.37
N ILE A 120 -4.04 -1.94 9.46
CA ILE A 120 -5.37 -2.03 10.05
C ILE A 120 -5.90 -0.69 10.61
N GLU A 121 -5.01 0.24 10.95
CA GLU A 121 -5.29 1.58 11.49
C GLU A 121 -5.39 2.65 10.39
N THR A 122 -5.20 2.27 9.13
CA THR A 122 -5.37 3.17 7.99
C THR A 122 -6.86 3.38 7.66
N SER A 123 -7.15 4.36 6.81
CA SER A 123 -8.52 4.59 6.34
C SER A 123 -9.05 3.38 5.56
N VAL A 124 -10.37 3.26 5.45
CA VAL A 124 -11.01 2.19 4.67
C VAL A 124 -10.47 2.13 3.24
N ASP A 125 -10.32 3.29 2.59
CA ASP A 125 -9.84 3.36 1.21
C ASP A 125 -8.41 2.86 1.06
N VAL A 126 -7.52 3.19 2.00
CA VAL A 126 -6.15 2.68 2.01
C VAL A 126 -6.16 1.16 2.20
N ARG A 127 -6.95 0.64 3.15
CA ARG A 127 -7.04 -0.82 3.36
C ARG A 127 -7.53 -1.54 2.12
N LEU A 128 -8.57 -1.04 1.46
CA LEU A 128 -9.09 -1.60 0.21
C LEU A 128 -8.04 -1.57 -0.90
N ARG A 129 -7.37 -0.44 -1.11
CA ARG A 129 -6.33 -0.30 -2.13
C ARG A 129 -5.09 -1.15 -1.85
N MET A 130 -4.73 -1.35 -0.59
CA MET A 130 -3.56 -2.15 -0.25
C MET A 130 -3.87 -3.65 -0.22
N TYR A 131 -5.13 -4.01 0.03
CA TYR A 131 -5.56 -5.42 0.10
C TYR A 131 -5.30 -6.18 -1.20
N LYS A 132 -5.45 -5.54 -2.38
CA LYS A 132 -5.08 -6.15 -3.68
C LYS A 132 -3.62 -6.57 -3.79
N TYR A 133 -2.72 -5.98 -3.00
CA TYR A 133 -1.29 -6.30 -2.99
C TYR A 133 -0.90 -7.30 -1.89
N LEU A 134 -1.82 -7.65 -0.99
CA LEU A 134 -1.51 -8.45 0.20
C LEU A 134 -1.00 -9.85 -0.18
N GLU A 135 -1.54 -10.45 -1.25
CA GLU A 135 -1.06 -11.73 -1.77
C GLU A 135 0.37 -11.62 -2.31
N GLY A 136 0.67 -10.58 -3.10
CA GLY A 136 2.01 -10.33 -3.64
C GLY A 136 3.04 -10.08 -2.53
N PHE A 137 2.65 -9.31 -1.50
CA PHE A 137 3.45 -9.10 -0.32
C PHE A 137 3.75 -10.41 0.42
N VAL A 138 2.73 -11.24 0.67
CA VAL A 138 2.90 -12.54 1.32
C VAL A 138 3.86 -13.41 0.52
N ASN A 139 3.71 -13.48 -0.81
CA ASN A 139 4.65 -14.19 -1.68
C ASN A 139 6.08 -13.70 -1.52
N GLU A 140 6.28 -12.38 -1.44
CA GLU A 140 7.61 -11.81 -1.27
C GLU A 140 8.22 -12.20 0.07
N VAL A 141 7.43 -12.18 1.15
CA VAL A 141 7.88 -12.68 2.46
C VAL A 141 8.24 -14.17 2.40
N CYS A 142 7.44 -14.99 1.72
CA CYS A 142 7.73 -16.42 1.57
C CYS A 142 9.03 -16.68 0.82
N LYS A 143 9.31 -15.91 -0.26
CA LYS A 143 10.57 -16.02 -1.01
C LYS A 143 11.77 -15.71 -0.12
N GLU A 144 11.70 -14.63 0.64
CA GLU A 144 12.76 -14.22 1.55
C GLU A 144 13.01 -15.26 2.64
N LEU A 145 11.97 -15.98 3.08
CA LEU A 145 12.06 -17.01 4.12
C LEU A 145 12.29 -18.43 3.59
N LYS A 146 12.15 -18.66 2.27
CA LYS A 146 12.15 -19.99 1.64
C LYS A 146 11.09 -20.95 2.23
N ILE A 147 9.87 -20.44 2.49
CA ILE A 147 8.78 -21.22 3.11
C ILE A 147 7.71 -21.56 2.08
N ASP A 148 7.48 -22.86 1.82
CA ASP A 148 6.49 -23.37 0.86
C ASP A 148 5.06 -23.51 1.45
N GLU A 149 4.89 -23.45 2.78
CA GLU A 149 3.62 -23.77 3.47
C GLU A 149 2.54 -22.67 3.46
N PHE A 150 2.75 -21.54 2.78
CA PHE A 150 1.86 -20.37 2.84
C PHE A 150 0.58 -20.46 1.98
N HIS A 151 0.38 -21.59 1.30
CA HIS A 151 -0.67 -21.76 0.29
C HIS A 151 -2.11 -21.65 0.81
N ALA A 152 -2.39 -22.01 2.07
CA ALA A 152 -3.76 -21.98 2.61
C ALA A 152 -4.27 -20.54 2.83
N THR A 153 -3.43 -19.65 3.33
CA THR A 153 -3.80 -18.24 3.54
C THR A 153 -3.88 -17.47 2.23
N GLN A 154 -3.05 -17.81 1.26
CA GLN A 154 -3.15 -17.29 -0.11
C GLN A 154 -4.51 -17.61 -0.75
N GLN A 155 -5.00 -18.85 -0.62
CA GLN A 155 -6.30 -19.22 -1.17
C GLN A 155 -7.45 -18.40 -0.55
N ASN A 156 -7.40 -18.13 0.76
CA ASN A 156 -8.41 -17.31 1.42
C ASN A 156 -8.37 -15.85 0.92
N LEU A 157 -7.17 -15.27 0.76
CA LEU A 157 -6.97 -13.93 0.20
C LEU A 157 -7.49 -13.83 -1.24
N GLN A 158 -7.15 -14.79 -2.11
CA GLN A 158 -7.62 -14.83 -3.49
C GLN A 158 -9.15 -14.88 -3.58
N ASN A 159 -9.79 -15.69 -2.72
CA ASN A 159 -11.24 -15.82 -2.69
C ASN A 159 -11.93 -14.52 -2.27
N ALA A 160 -11.32 -13.75 -1.38
CA ALA A 160 -11.83 -12.46 -0.96
C ALA A 160 -11.57 -11.36 -2.00
N LEU A 161 -10.42 -11.34 -2.66
CA LEU A 161 -10.13 -10.40 -3.76
C LEU A 161 -11.11 -10.53 -4.93
N LYS A 162 -11.43 -11.77 -5.34
CA LYS A 162 -12.44 -12.05 -6.37
C LYS A 162 -13.83 -11.49 -6.03
N LYS A 163 -14.16 -11.37 -4.74
CA LYS A 163 -15.45 -10.81 -4.29
C LYS A 163 -15.49 -9.28 -4.32
N ILE A 164 -14.33 -8.62 -4.36
CA ILE A 164 -14.19 -7.15 -4.36
C ILE A 164 -14.15 -6.60 -5.80
N GLN A 165 -13.48 -7.30 -6.73
CA GLN A 165 -13.35 -6.87 -8.12
C GLN A 165 -14.67 -6.54 -8.87
N PRO A 166 -15.80 -7.24 -8.69
CA PRO A 166 -17.03 -6.94 -9.45
C PRO A 166 -17.79 -5.67 -8.98
N GLN A 167 -17.25 -4.86 -8.06
CA GLN A 167 -17.95 -3.66 -7.54
C GLN A 167 -17.20 -2.34 -7.74
N ILE A 168 -16.06 -2.32 -8.45
CA ILE A 168 -15.25 -1.11 -8.71
C ILE A 168 -15.15 -0.83 -10.24
N THR A 169 -16.12 -1.27 -11.04
CA THR A 169 -16.21 -0.91 -12.48
C THR A 169 -17.47 -0.11 -12.74
#